data_AF-A0A1C6CWY5-F1
#
_entry.id   AF-A0A1C6CWY5-F1
#
_cell.length_a   1.000
_cell.length_b   1.000
_cell.length_c   1.000
_cell.angle_alpha   90.00
_cell.angle_beta   90.00
_cell.angle_gamma   90.00
#
_symmetry.space_group_name_H-M   'P 1'
#
loop_
_entity.id
_entity.type
_entity.pdbx_description
1 polymer ?
#
loop_
_entity_poly.entity_id
_entity_poly.type
_entity_poly.pdbx_seq_one_letter_code
_entity_poly.pdbx_strand_id
1 'polypeptide(L)' 'MIIIYKLFIAEVKKQLSIRGWKYADLSKATGYTVGTIEAFMCGARESERMANCIAQVLGIER' A
#
# COMPACT_ATOMS: atom_id res chain seq x y z
N MET A 1 3.21 -18.78 -5.90
CA MET A 1 2.52 -18.09 -4.78
C MET A 1 3.10 -16.69 -4.69
N ILE A 2 2.31 -15.64 -4.39
CA ILE A 2 2.71 -14.20 -4.30
C ILE A 2 2.70 -13.41 -5.64
N ILE A 3 1.56 -13.30 -6.34
CA ILE A 3 1.47 -12.45 -7.57
C ILE A 3 0.25 -11.50 -7.58
N ILE A 4 -0.78 -11.74 -6.76
CA ILE A 4 -2.10 -11.07 -6.91
C ILE A 4 -1.99 -9.55 -6.81
N TYR A 5 -1.11 -9.02 -5.95
CA TYR A 5 -0.97 -7.57 -5.72
C TYR A 5 0.23 -6.91 -6.38
N LYS A 6 0.98 -7.60 -7.26
CA LYS A 6 2.21 -7.01 -7.83
C LYS A 6 1.95 -5.70 -8.57
N LEU A 7 0.90 -5.66 -9.39
CA LEU A 7 0.50 -4.46 -10.13
C LEU A 7 -0.01 -3.37 -9.18
N PHE A 8 -0.83 -3.74 -8.19
CA PHE A 8 -1.32 -2.82 -7.18
C PHE A 8 -0.19 -2.17 -6.37
N ILE A 9 0.78 -2.97 -5.90
CA ILE A 9 1.96 -2.48 -5.16
C ILE A 9 2.78 -1.52 -6.03
N ALA A 10 2.92 -1.79 -7.33
CA ALA A 10 3.61 -0.91 -8.24
C ALA A 10 2.88 0.44 -8.38
N GLU A 11 1.55 0.43 -8.50
CA GLU A 11 0.74 1.65 -8.55
C GLU A 11 0.82 2.42 -7.22
N VAL A 12 0.75 1.73 -6.07
CA VAL A 12 0.95 2.35 -4.75
C VAL A 12 2.31 3.05 -4.69
N LYS A 13 3.39 2.40 -5.11
CA LYS A 13 4.74 3.01 -5.13
C LYS A 13 4.80 4.25 -6.04
N LYS A 14 4.15 4.19 -7.20
CA LYS A 14 4.06 5.32 -8.13
C LYS A 14 3.33 6.50 -7.50
N GLN A 15 2.18 6.26 -6.85
CA GLN A 15 1.42 7.31 -6.17
C GLN A 15 2.18 7.92 -4.99
N LEU A 16 2.89 7.10 -4.21
CA LEU A 16 3.74 7.59 -3.13
C LEU A 16 4.85 8.49 -3.69
N SER A 17 5.49 8.10 -4.80
CA SER A 17 6.51 8.91 -5.47
C SER A 17 5.97 10.27 -5.96
N ILE A 18 4.82 10.26 -6.63
CA ILE A 18 4.16 11.48 -7.14
C ILE A 18 3.82 12.44 -5.99
N ARG A 19 3.33 11.91 -4.86
CA ARG A 19 2.93 12.69 -3.68
C ARG A 19 4.11 13.06 -2.77
N GLY A 20 5.30 12.53 -3.01
CA GLY A 20 6.45 12.64 -2.10
C GLY A 20 6.23 11.97 -0.75
N TRP A 21 5.32 11.00 -0.67
CA TRP A 21 4.96 10.30 0.57
C TRP A 21 5.94 9.18 0.89
N LYS A 22 6.23 9.01 2.18
CA LYS A 22 6.94 7.83 2.71
C LYS A 22 5.93 6.84 3.29
N TYR A 23 6.38 5.63 3.62
CA TYR A 23 5.53 4.65 4.32
C TYR A 23 5.06 5.15 5.69
N ALA A 24 5.78 6.06 6.33
CA ALA A 24 5.34 6.74 7.55
C ALA A 24 4.10 7.62 7.31
N ASP A 25 3.99 8.27 6.15
CA ASP A 25 2.83 9.10 5.81
C ASP A 25 1.64 8.22 5.43
N LEU A 26 1.90 7.15 4.66
CA LEU A 26 0.89 6.14 4.36
C LEU A 26 0.36 5.46 5.64
N SER A 27 1.24 5.22 6.61
CA SER A 27 0.88 4.71 7.95
C SER A 27 -0.06 5.65 8.68
N LYS A 28 0.23 6.96 8.70
CA LYS A 28 -0.66 7.96 9.30
C LYS A 28 -2.01 8.03 8.60
N ALA A 29 -2.03 7.93 7.28
CA ALA A 29 -3.25 8.08 6.50
C ALA A 29 -4.15 6.83 6.54
N THR A 30 -3.56 5.63 6.63
CA THR A 30 -4.30 4.35 6.69
C THR A 30 -4.58 3.87 8.12
N GLY A 31 -3.85 4.38 9.11
CA GLY A 31 -3.91 3.92 10.49
C GLY A 31 -3.15 2.61 10.76
N TYR A 32 -2.55 1.98 9.74
CA TYR A 32 -1.71 0.79 9.92
C TYR A 32 -0.30 1.16 10.34
N THR A 33 0.38 0.26 11.07
CA THR A 33 1.80 0.44 11.41
C THR A 33 2.66 0.34 10.15
N VAL A 34 3.78 1.07 10.13
CA VAL A 34 4.75 1.04 9.03
C VAL A 34 5.19 -0.39 8.69
N GLY A 35 5.50 -1.21 9.71
CA GLY A 35 5.89 -2.61 9.49
C GLY A 35 4.78 -3.47 8.84
N THR A 36 3.51 -3.17 9.10
CA THR A 36 2.38 -3.87 8.46
C THR A 36 2.29 -3.49 6.98
N ILE A 37 2.47 -2.21 6.66
CA ILE A 37 2.52 -1.71 5.28
C ILE A 37 3.72 -2.31 4.55
N GLU A 38 4.91 -2.33 5.16
CA GLU A 38 6.11 -2.93 4.56
C GLU A 38 5.92 -4.42 4.28
N ALA A 39 5.34 -5.18 5.21
CA ALA A 39 5.03 -6.59 4.99
C ALA A 39 4.08 -6.81 3.81
N PHE A 40 3.10 -5.92 3.61
CA PHE A 40 2.21 -5.96 2.44
C PHE A 40 2.93 -5.57 1.15
N MET A 41 3.68 -4.47 1.17
CA MET A 41 4.41 -3.93 0.02
C MET A 41 5.55 -4.85 -0.44
N CYS A 42 6.08 -5.68 0.45
CA CYS A 42 7.04 -6.74 0.14
C CYS A 42 6.38 -8.05 -0.31
N GLY A 43 5.05 -8.14 -0.28
CA GLY A 43 4.30 -9.36 -0.62
C GLY A 43 4.39 -10.47 0.43
N ALA A 44 4.92 -10.18 1.62
CA ALA A 44 4.99 -11.14 2.73
C ALA A 44 3.62 -11.37 3.40
N ARG A 45 2.67 -10.44 3.20
CA ARG A 45 1.30 -10.53 3.71
C ARG A 45 0.29 -10.09 2.66
N GLU A 46 -0.75 -10.88 2.44
CA GLU A 46 -1.90 -10.51 1.62
C GLU A 46 -3.07 -10.09 2.53
N SER A 47 -3.71 -8.97 2.21
CA SER A 47 -4.87 -8.47 2.96
C SER A 47 -5.71 -7.57 2.08
N GLU A 48 -6.89 -8.05 1.72
CA GLU A 48 -7.86 -7.29 0.92
C GLU A 48 -8.29 -6.00 1.61
N ARG A 49 -8.52 -6.05 2.93
CA ARG A 49 -8.90 -4.88 3.72
C ARG A 49 -7.84 -3.79 3.64
N MET A 50 -6.57 -4.18 3.74
CA MET A 50 -5.46 -3.23 3.65
C MET A 50 -5.31 -2.69 2.24
N ALA A 51 -5.44 -3.53 1.21
CA ALA A 51 -5.43 -3.09 -0.18
C ALA A 51 -6.54 -2.06 -0.46
N ASN A 52 -7.77 -2.32 -0.02
CA ASN A 52 -8.89 -1.38 -0.16
C ASN A 52 -8.67 -0.07 0.59
N CYS A 53 -8.15 -0.14 1.82
CA CYS A 53 -7.85 1.05 2.61
C CYS A 53 -6.76 1.92 1.95
N ILE A 54 -5.67 1.29 1.48
CA ILE A 54 -4.59 1.99 0.75
C ILE A 54 -5.14 2.60 -0.54
N ALA A 55 -5.95 1.86 -1.29
CA ALA A 55 -6.56 2.33 -2.53
C ALA A 55 -7.44 3.57 -2.28
N GLN A 56 -8.28 3.54 -1.24
CA GLN A 56 -9.13 4.66 -0.85
C GLN A 56 -8.32 5.89 -0.42
N VAL A 57 -7.29 5.70 0.40
CA VAL A 57 -6.41 6.80 0.87
C VAL A 57 -5.63 7.44 -0.28
N LEU A 58 -5.15 6.63 -1.22
CA LEU A 58 -4.41 7.11 -2.38
C LEU A 58 -5.31 7.54 -3.55
N GLY A 59 -6.61 7.29 -3.46
CA GLY A 59 -7.59 7.62 -4.50
C GLY A 59 -7.34 6.86 -5.81
N ILE A 60 -6.94 5.59 -5.73
CA ILE A 60 -6.64 4.73 -6.88
C ILE A 60 -7.60 3.54 -6.95
N GLU A 61 -7.82 3.01 -8.16
CA GLU A 61 -8.50 1.73 -8.35
C GLU A 61 -7.61 0.55 -7.96
N ARG A 62 -8.24 -0.54 -7.50
CA ARG A 62 -7.57 -1.75 -7.03
C ARG A 62 -7.74 -2.91 -8.01
#